data_AF-A0AA35LEK5-F1
#
_entry.id   AF-A0AA35LEK5-F1
#
_cell.length_a   1.000
_cell.length_b   1.000
_cell.length_c   1.000
_cell.angle_alpha   90.00
_cell.angle_beta   90.00
_cell.angle_gamma   90.00
#
_symmetry.space_group_name_H-M   'P 1'
#
loop_
_entity.id
_entity.type
_entity.pdbx_description
1 polymer ?
#
loop_
_entity_poly.entity_id
_entity_poly.type
_entity_poly.pdbx_seq_one_letter_code
_entity_poly.pdbx_strand_id
1 'polypeptide(L)'
;MRFARRRDVREQIDGLQAIIHLQEQGKKLFAQSAEETVAKNRYLLGYLRGDVRQGTHELDLSVKYDRATIARACRDRKREKVAFSEYTVEEARAALSSYVFGRMNTHNALLYEVKRRGRHLEDLQLILRGLEALETPGSEAQSQLRELAHLPVILDDLQRRVEVYQVELQGVRLMTLDTTEAMEAAQADMLHAETELVAEKKFRDNSLSAQKKQIERIRAKDATERRRRTLQGRRDMDFPSLMGREGTRGARLEASKAQIEYQGLVTTEVEKIKAAVQCSHLWDIAGRFLAQRKSEEDLRQQIAECERRRRELQSRLKALELERAELKFHRAPGRPQLAEELGAALEEETRRLEEARRYVSQSQELLLRFENGVNNLAVRLCGVHVPGQEDFRGESWDVFRKLQFCEGRLVHLLKVAAAPALRLDFSKEETNETFLQVRNLLEESTREEPQNLRIALEDDEDVREAFNFADIDHSYIPGREEIKKQGLKLIGDKTKVVKKKPKGAAKKPVY
;
A
#
# COMPACT_ATOMS: atom_id res chain seq x y z
N MET A 1 13.49 64.57 116.09
CA MET A 1 12.28 63.75 115.85
C MET A 1 11.31 64.35 114.81
N ARG A 2 10.38 65.27 115.15
CA ARG A 2 9.21 65.62 114.29
C ARG A 2 9.51 66.02 112.83
N PHE A 3 10.66 66.65 112.55
CA PHE A 3 11.02 67.09 111.18
C PHE A 3 11.53 65.98 110.25
N ALA A 4 12.01 64.84 110.77
CA ALA A 4 12.47 63.72 109.93
C ALA A 4 11.28 62.97 109.30
N ARG A 5 10.32 62.53 110.13
CA ARG A 5 9.06 61.89 109.68
C ARG A 5 8.24 62.76 108.70
N ARG A 6 8.40 64.09 108.71
CA ARG A 6 7.76 65.01 107.77
C ARG A 6 8.48 65.18 106.42
N ARG A 7 9.70 64.65 106.26
CA ARG A 7 10.36 64.50 104.94
C ARG A 7 10.07 63.12 104.36
N ASP A 8 10.27 62.09 105.18
CA ASP A 8 9.90 60.69 104.92
C ASP A 8 8.49 60.54 104.32
N VAL A 9 7.46 61.10 104.97
CA VAL A 9 6.07 61.09 104.45
C VAL A 9 5.90 61.91 103.15
N ARG A 10 6.73 62.90 102.88
CA ARG A 10 6.69 63.63 101.58
C ARG A 10 7.34 62.81 100.48
N GLU A 11 8.51 62.25 100.73
CA GLU A 11 9.21 61.36 99.80
C GLU A 11 8.36 60.13 99.45
N GLN A 12 7.57 59.61 100.40
CA GLN A 12 6.54 58.59 100.16
C GLN A 12 5.38 59.08 99.30
N ILE A 13 4.87 60.31 99.51
CA ILE A 13 3.81 60.90 98.68
C ILE A 13 4.30 61.16 97.25
N ASP A 14 5.50 61.73 97.10
CA ASP A 14 6.13 62.01 95.80
C ASP A 14 6.40 60.70 95.03
N GLY A 15 6.83 59.64 95.74
CA GLY A 15 6.97 58.29 95.20
C GLY A 15 5.65 57.67 94.75
N LEU A 16 4.58 57.79 95.55
CA LEU A 16 3.24 57.32 95.17
C LEU A 16 2.69 58.09 93.96
N GLN A 17 2.92 59.40 93.87
CA GLN A 17 2.56 60.21 92.70
C GLN A 17 3.33 59.76 91.44
N ALA A 18 4.62 59.43 91.56
CA ALA A 18 5.40 58.88 90.45
C ALA A 18 4.87 57.51 89.99
N ILE A 19 4.46 56.63 90.92
CA ILE A 19 3.85 55.33 90.60
C ILE A 19 2.50 55.51 89.89
N ILE A 20 1.63 56.39 90.39
CA ILE A 20 0.33 56.69 89.77
C ILE A 20 0.54 57.25 88.35
N HIS A 21 1.47 58.18 88.17
CA HIS A 21 1.81 58.74 86.86
C HIS A 21 2.33 57.67 85.89
N LEU A 22 3.19 56.76 86.33
CA LEU A 22 3.66 55.62 85.53
C LEU A 22 2.53 54.65 85.16
N GLN A 23 1.60 54.36 86.09
CA GLN A 23 0.42 53.54 85.79
C GLN A 23 -0.53 54.22 84.81
N GLU A 24 -0.71 55.54 84.88
CA GLU A 24 -1.47 56.30 83.88
C GLU A 24 -0.80 56.32 82.51
N GLN A 25 0.53 56.48 82.45
CA GLN A 25 1.29 56.38 81.20
C GLN A 25 1.19 54.98 80.60
N GLY A 26 1.31 53.92 81.41
CA GLY A 26 1.08 52.54 80.99
C GLY A 26 -0.31 52.34 80.39
N LYS A 27 -1.37 52.78 81.10
CA LYS A 27 -2.76 52.72 80.59
C LYS A 27 -2.94 53.46 79.26
N LYS A 28 -2.31 54.63 79.09
CA LYS A 28 -2.33 55.41 77.83
C LYS A 28 -1.64 54.65 76.69
N LEU A 29 -0.48 54.03 76.93
CA LEU A 29 0.23 53.22 75.93
C LEU A 29 -0.52 51.94 75.55
N PHE A 30 -1.11 51.23 76.53
CA PHE A 30 -1.96 50.06 76.25
C PHE A 30 -3.21 50.43 75.44
N ALA A 31 -3.87 51.55 75.75
CA ALA A 31 -5.00 52.06 74.97
C ALA A 31 -4.59 52.37 73.51
N GLN A 32 -3.46 53.06 73.31
CA GLN A 32 -2.93 53.35 71.97
C GLN A 32 -2.60 52.08 71.17
N SER A 33 -1.96 51.09 71.80
CA SER A 33 -1.67 49.80 71.18
C SER A 33 -2.95 49.02 70.81
N ALA A 34 -3.99 49.09 71.63
CA ALA A 34 -5.29 48.50 71.35
C ALA A 34 -6.00 49.23 70.18
N GLU A 35 -6.00 50.55 70.16
CA GLU A 35 -6.56 51.37 69.08
C GLU A 35 -5.85 51.12 67.74
N GLU A 36 -4.52 51.04 67.73
CA GLU A 36 -3.75 50.63 66.55
C GLU A 36 -4.14 49.24 66.04
N THR A 37 -4.33 48.28 66.95
CA THR A 37 -4.70 46.90 66.60
C THR A 37 -6.13 46.85 66.03
N VAL A 38 -7.06 47.59 66.63
CA VAL A 38 -8.42 47.76 66.10
C VAL A 38 -8.42 48.46 64.73
N ALA A 39 -7.53 49.43 64.50
CA ALA A 39 -7.38 50.09 63.20
C ALA A 39 -6.83 49.13 62.13
N LYS A 40 -5.79 48.35 62.44
CA LYS A 40 -5.22 47.30 61.57
C LYS A 40 -6.27 46.24 61.22
N ASN A 41 -7.01 45.75 62.21
CA ASN A 41 -8.10 44.79 62.00
C ASN A 41 -9.27 45.37 61.19
N ARG A 42 -9.60 46.65 61.37
CA ARG A 42 -10.63 47.34 60.57
C ARG A 42 -10.21 47.47 59.10
N TYR A 43 -8.93 47.74 58.82
CA TYR A 43 -8.39 47.75 57.47
C TYR A 43 -8.43 46.34 56.85
N LEU A 44 -7.93 45.31 57.55
CA LEU A 44 -7.92 43.93 57.06
C LEU A 44 -9.34 43.39 56.79
N LEU A 45 -10.31 43.66 57.67
CA LEU A 45 -11.72 43.33 57.44
C LEU A 45 -12.33 44.11 56.26
N GLY A 46 -11.83 45.31 55.95
CA GLY A 46 -12.20 46.05 54.75
C GLY A 46 -11.67 45.37 53.48
N TYR A 47 -10.38 45.02 53.50
CA TYR A 47 -9.68 44.32 52.42
C TYR A 47 -10.33 42.95 52.10
N LEU A 48 -10.50 42.08 53.10
CA LEU A 48 -11.09 40.74 52.92
C LEU A 48 -12.56 40.81 52.42
N ARG A 49 -13.31 41.86 52.79
CA ARG A 49 -14.66 42.10 52.24
C ARG A 49 -14.63 42.61 50.80
N GLY A 50 -13.51 43.17 50.33
CA GLY A 50 -13.24 43.44 48.93
C GLY A 50 -13.03 42.15 48.14
N ASP A 51 -12.06 41.34 48.55
CA ASP A 51 -11.70 40.07 47.90
C ASP A 51 -12.91 39.12 47.78
N VAL A 52 -13.70 38.97 48.85
CA VAL A 52 -14.95 38.16 48.82
C VAL A 52 -15.99 38.72 47.83
N ARG A 53 -16.06 40.04 47.65
CA ARG A 53 -16.97 40.66 46.64
C ARG A 53 -16.45 40.49 45.22
N GLN A 54 -15.14 40.47 45.02
CA GLN A 54 -14.54 40.19 43.72
C GLN A 54 -14.76 38.71 43.36
N GLY A 55 -14.41 37.77 44.23
CA GLY A 55 -14.58 36.33 43.99
C GLY A 55 -16.05 35.91 43.77
N THR A 56 -17.01 36.53 44.44
CA THR A 56 -18.44 36.30 44.17
C THR A 56 -18.89 36.86 42.81
N HIS A 57 -18.30 37.96 42.33
CA HIS A 57 -18.57 38.48 40.99
C HIS A 57 -17.94 37.61 39.89
N GLU A 58 -16.69 37.16 40.08
CA GLU A 58 -15.99 36.24 39.17
C GLU A 58 -16.72 34.89 39.06
N LEU A 59 -17.24 34.37 40.19
CA LEU A 59 -18.07 33.17 40.20
C LEU A 59 -19.39 33.34 39.43
N ASP A 60 -20.10 34.46 39.62
CA ASP A 60 -21.33 34.77 38.88
C ASP A 60 -21.07 34.92 37.36
N LEU A 61 -19.97 35.55 36.97
CA LEU A 61 -19.52 35.59 35.56
C LEU A 61 -19.23 34.19 35.01
N SER A 62 -18.50 33.36 35.77
CA SER A 62 -18.20 31.97 35.39
C SER A 62 -19.47 31.14 35.21
N VAL A 63 -20.41 31.21 36.16
CA VAL A 63 -21.72 30.54 36.09
C VAL A 63 -22.54 31.03 34.88
N LYS A 64 -22.45 32.31 34.49
CA LYS A 64 -23.07 32.83 33.27
C LYS A 64 -22.44 32.25 32.00
N TYR A 65 -21.10 32.15 31.94
CA TYR A 65 -20.40 31.52 30.81
C TYR A 65 -20.69 30.02 30.69
N ASP A 66 -20.71 29.27 31.80
CA ASP A 66 -21.07 27.86 31.81
C ASP A 66 -22.54 27.66 31.39
N ARG A 67 -23.48 28.46 31.92
CA ARG A 67 -24.89 28.44 31.47
C ARG A 67 -25.03 28.71 29.97
N ALA A 68 -24.30 29.70 29.42
CA ALA A 68 -24.32 29.99 27.99
C ALA A 68 -23.71 28.85 27.16
N THR A 69 -22.63 28.23 27.64
CA THR A 69 -21.93 27.11 26.97
C THR A 69 -22.81 25.85 26.96
N ILE A 70 -23.40 25.50 28.09
CA ILE A 70 -24.38 24.39 28.22
C ILE A 70 -25.61 24.67 27.35
N ALA A 71 -26.14 25.91 27.34
CA ALA A 71 -27.26 26.28 26.48
C ALA A 71 -26.92 26.17 24.98
N ARG A 72 -25.67 26.44 24.59
CA ARG A 72 -25.18 26.30 23.21
C ARG A 72 -25.01 24.82 22.83
N ALA A 73 -24.34 24.04 23.66
CA ALA A 73 -24.10 22.61 23.46
C ALA A 73 -25.39 21.76 23.44
N CYS A 74 -26.44 22.20 24.14
CA CYS A 74 -27.73 21.51 24.17
C CYS A 74 -28.77 22.01 23.15
N ARG A 75 -28.45 22.94 22.23
CA ARG A 75 -29.45 23.50 21.28
C ARG A 75 -30.14 22.42 20.46
N ASP A 76 -29.37 21.46 19.95
CA ASP A 76 -29.85 20.43 19.05
C ASP A 76 -30.59 19.29 19.79
N ARG A 77 -30.45 19.24 21.12
CA ARG A 77 -31.01 18.21 22.01
C ARG A 77 -32.26 18.68 22.77
N LYS A 78 -32.99 19.67 22.27
CA LYS A 78 -34.21 20.20 22.92
C LYS A 78 -35.25 19.13 23.26
N ARG A 79 -35.53 18.19 22.34
CA ARG A 79 -36.51 17.11 22.56
C ARG A 79 -36.06 16.13 23.63
N GLU A 80 -34.79 15.72 23.56
CA GLU A 80 -34.16 14.85 24.57
C GLU A 80 -34.18 15.51 25.96
N LYS A 81 -33.89 16.82 26.06
CA LYS A 81 -33.96 17.56 27.33
C LYS A 81 -35.34 17.61 27.95
N VAL A 82 -36.41 17.67 27.15
CA VAL A 82 -37.80 17.67 27.67
C VAL A 82 -38.19 16.27 28.16
N ALA A 83 -37.80 15.20 27.44
CA ALA A 83 -37.99 13.84 27.92
C ALA A 83 -37.22 13.58 29.23
N PHE A 84 -35.93 13.94 29.27
CA PHE A 84 -35.10 13.74 30.47
C PHE A 84 -35.44 14.66 31.65
N SER A 85 -36.26 15.71 31.49
CA SER A 85 -36.76 16.49 32.63
C SER A 85 -37.90 15.82 33.40
N GLU A 86 -38.51 14.78 32.84
CA GLU A 86 -39.58 13.99 33.48
C GLU A 86 -39.06 12.64 34.02
N TYR A 87 -37.81 12.28 33.71
CA TYR A 87 -37.21 10.99 34.06
C TYR A 87 -36.48 11.03 35.41
N THR A 88 -36.54 9.93 36.16
CA THR A 88 -35.58 9.67 37.24
C THR A 88 -34.17 9.42 36.69
N VAL A 89 -33.16 9.50 37.55
CA VAL A 89 -31.74 9.30 37.16
C VAL A 89 -31.52 7.92 36.53
N GLU A 90 -32.17 6.87 37.03
CA GLU A 90 -32.05 5.50 36.51
C GLU A 90 -32.77 5.33 35.15
N GLU A 91 -33.91 5.99 34.93
CA GLU A 91 -34.58 5.97 33.62
C GLU A 91 -33.77 6.72 32.56
N ALA A 92 -33.20 7.88 32.93
CA ALA A 92 -32.28 8.62 32.06
C ALA A 92 -31.03 7.81 31.73
N ARG A 93 -30.45 7.12 32.72
CA ARG A 93 -29.32 6.20 32.56
C ARG A 93 -29.67 5.02 31.65
N ALA A 94 -30.81 4.37 31.84
CA ALA A 94 -31.26 3.23 31.03
C ALA A 94 -31.48 3.64 29.57
N ALA A 95 -32.16 4.76 29.34
CA ALA A 95 -32.40 5.30 28.00
C ALA A 95 -31.10 5.71 27.29
N LEU A 96 -30.18 6.41 27.97
CA LEU A 96 -28.88 6.77 27.43
C LEU A 96 -28.00 5.55 27.15
N SER A 97 -28.01 4.55 28.04
CA SER A 97 -27.28 3.30 27.84
C SER A 97 -27.80 2.55 26.62
N SER A 98 -29.12 2.39 26.51
CA SER A 98 -29.78 1.79 25.34
C SER A 98 -29.43 2.51 24.03
N TYR A 99 -29.44 3.85 24.03
CA TYR A 99 -29.00 4.66 22.89
C TYR A 99 -27.53 4.42 22.51
N VAL A 100 -26.63 4.39 23.49
CA VAL A 100 -25.19 4.16 23.25
C VAL A 100 -24.93 2.74 22.77
N PHE A 101 -25.56 1.72 23.34
CA PHE A 101 -25.45 0.33 22.84
C PHE A 101 -26.04 0.20 21.44
N GLY A 102 -27.18 0.83 21.13
CA GLY A 102 -27.74 0.87 19.78
C GLY A 102 -26.81 1.54 18.75
N ARG A 103 -26.22 2.69 19.11
CA ARG A 103 -25.18 3.36 18.31
C ARG A 103 -23.94 2.49 18.11
N MET A 104 -23.46 1.82 19.15
CA MET A 104 -22.28 0.96 19.06
C MET A 104 -22.55 -0.31 18.23
N ASN A 105 -23.74 -0.89 18.34
CA ASN A 105 -24.16 -2.03 17.51
C ASN A 105 -24.30 -1.64 16.03
N THR A 106 -24.88 -0.48 15.72
CA THR A 106 -24.93 0.03 14.34
C THR A 106 -23.54 0.36 13.79
N HIS A 107 -22.65 0.93 14.60
CA HIS A 107 -21.24 1.12 14.23
C HIS A 107 -20.52 -0.22 13.92
N ASN A 108 -20.69 -1.24 14.77
CA ASN A 108 -20.08 -2.55 14.59
C ASN A 108 -20.62 -3.27 13.34
N ALA A 109 -21.92 -3.17 13.05
CA ALA A 109 -22.53 -3.71 11.83
C ALA A 109 -22.00 -3.00 10.57
N LEU A 110 -21.88 -1.67 10.59
CA LEU A 110 -21.29 -0.90 9.49
C LEU A 110 -19.80 -1.21 9.31
N LEU A 111 -19.05 -1.41 10.39
CA LEU A 111 -17.64 -1.83 10.35
C LEU A 111 -17.48 -3.21 9.69
N TYR A 112 -18.40 -4.14 9.96
CA TYR A 112 -18.45 -5.43 9.28
C TYR A 112 -18.76 -5.27 7.79
N GLU A 113 -19.79 -4.47 7.42
CA GLU A 113 -20.14 -4.23 6.02
C GLU A 113 -19.00 -3.55 5.24
N VAL A 114 -18.29 -2.59 5.83
CA VAL A 114 -17.07 -1.98 5.24
C VAL A 114 -15.99 -3.05 4.98
N LYS A 115 -15.76 -3.97 5.92
CA LYS A 115 -14.81 -5.10 5.77
C LYS A 115 -15.31 -6.20 4.82
N ARG A 116 -16.61 -6.28 4.54
CA ARG A 116 -17.20 -7.23 3.60
C ARG A 116 -17.13 -6.69 2.17
N ARG A 117 -17.59 -5.46 1.95
CA ARG A 117 -17.54 -4.77 0.65
C ARG A 117 -16.11 -4.48 0.20
N GLY A 118 -15.20 -4.14 1.13
CA GLY A 118 -13.78 -4.00 0.82
C GLY A 118 -13.17 -5.24 0.17
N ARG A 119 -13.44 -6.43 0.71
CA ARG A 119 -13.00 -7.70 0.12
C ARG A 119 -13.67 -8.00 -1.22
N HIS A 120 -14.98 -7.76 -1.34
CA HIS A 120 -15.68 -7.94 -2.61
C HIS A 120 -15.12 -7.03 -3.73
N LEU A 121 -14.74 -5.79 -3.37
CA LEU A 121 -14.09 -4.83 -4.26
C LEU A 121 -12.67 -5.32 -4.65
N GLU A 122 -11.91 -5.86 -3.70
CA GLU A 122 -10.61 -6.53 -3.96
C GLU A 122 -10.76 -7.73 -4.92
N ASP A 123 -11.80 -8.56 -4.74
CA ASP A 123 -12.12 -9.69 -5.63
C ASP A 123 -12.45 -9.22 -7.06
N LEU A 124 -13.30 -8.19 -7.21
CA LEU A 124 -13.65 -7.60 -8.50
C LEU A 124 -12.42 -6.99 -9.21
N GLN A 125 -11.54 -6.32 -8.48
CA GLN A 125 -10.27 -5.81 -9.03
C GLN A 125 -9.32 -6.93 -9.49
N LEU A 126 -9.30 -8.07 -8.79
CA LEU A 126 -8.51 -9.24 -9.19
C LEU A 126 -9.04 -9.83 -10.51
N ILE A 127 -10.37 -9.96 -10.64
CA ILE A 127 -11.02 -10.47 -11.85
C ILE A 127 -10.78 -9.54 -13.05
N LEU A 128 -10.97 -8.22 -12.87
CA LEU A 128 -10.71 -7.22 -13.91
C LEU A 128 -9.26 -7.28 -14.41
N ARG A 129 -8.27 -7.28 -13.51
CA ARG A 129 -6.85 -7.43 -13.89
C ARG A 129 -6.55 -8.75 -14.61
N GLY A 130 -7.25 -9.82 -14.25
CA GLY A 130 -7.16 -11.10 -14.95
C GLY A 130 -7.69 -11.02 -16.38
N LEU A 131 -8.78 -10.28 -16.61
CA LEU A 131 -9.35 -10.03 -17.94
C LEU A 131 -8.46 -9.09 -18.77
N GLU A 132 -7.95 -8.00 -18.18
CA GLU A 132 -6.99 -7.09 -18.82
C GLU A 132 -5.75 -7.85 -19.32
N ALA A 133 -5.16 -8.69 -18.47
CA ALA A 133 -3.98 -9.50 -18.81
C ALA A 133 -4.26 -10.55 -19.91
N LEU A 134 -5.51 -10.97 -20.07
CA LEU A 134 -5.97 -11.87 -21.14
C LEU A 134 -6.33 -11.13 -22.45
N GLU A 135 -6.62 -9.83 -22.39
CA GLU A 135 -6.89 -9.00 -23.58
C GLU A 135 -5.62 -8.33 -24.13
N THR A 136 -4.60 -8.09 -23.30
CA THR A 136 -3.25 -7.81 -23.79
C THR A 136 -2.64 -9.06 -24.42
N PRO A 137 -2.29 -9.07 -25.73
CA PRO A 137 -1.52 -10.18 -26.29
C PRO A 137 -0.15 -10.24 -25.60
N GLY A 138 0.21 -11.41 -25.07
CA GLY A 138 1.51 -11.64 -24.42
C GLY A 138 2.69 -11.36 -25.36
N SER A 139 3.89 -11.16 -24.79
CA SER A 139 5.08 -10.73 -25.54
C SER A 139 5.35 -11.57 -26.80
N GLU A 140 5.18 -12.89 -26.73
CA GLU A 140 5.35 -13.80 -27.87
C GLU A 140 4.32 -13.54 -28.98
N ALA A 141 3.06 -13.29 -28.62
CA ALA A 141 2.00 -13.00 -29.59
C ALA A 141 2.18 -11.61 -30.24
N GLN A 142 2.74 -10.64 -29.52
CA GLN A 142 3.15 -9.36 -30.11
C GLN A 142 4.34 -9.50 -31.06
N SER A 143 5.31 -10.35 -30.73
CA SER A 143 6.44 -10.67 -31.63
C SER A 143 5.95 -11.36 -32.91
N GLN A 144 5.08 -12.37 -32.79
CA GLN A 144 4.45 -13.03 -33.93
C GLN A 144 3.62 -12.05 -34.79
N LEU A 145 2.92 -11.09 -34.19
CA LEU A 145 2.21 -10.03 -34.92
C LEU A 145 3.15 -9.10 -35.69
N ARG A 146 4.35 -8.83 -35.18
CA ARG A 146 5.39 -8.06 -35.91
C ARG A 146 5.95 -8.87 -37.08
N GLU A 147 6.30 -10.13 -36.86
CA GLU A 147 6.74 -11.05 -37.92
C GLU A 147 5.71 -11.14 -39.06
N LEU A 148 4.43 -11.31 -38.72
CA LEU A 148 3.32 -11.32 -39.68
C LEU A 148 3.14 -9.98 -40.41
N ALA A 149 3.44 -8.85 -39.77
CA ALA A 149 3.40 -7.53 -40.42
C ALA A 149 4.51 -7.33 -41.47
N HIS A 150 5.54 -8.18 -41.49
CA HIS A 150 6.61 -8.13 -42.51
C HIS A 150 6.30 -8.99 -43.75
N LEU A 151 5.44 -10.01 -43.63
CA LEU A 151 5.09 -10.89 -44.76
C LEU A 151 4.47 -10.16 -45.98
N PRO A 152 3.56 -9.18 -45.84
CA PRO A 152 2.98 -8.48 -46.98
C PRO A 152 4.04 -7.80 -47.87
N VAL A 153 5.03 -7.14 -47.26
CA VAL A 153 6.11 -6.46 -47.99
C VAL A 153 6.96 -7.47 -48.79
N ILE A 154 7.21 -8.65 -48.22
CA ILE A 154 7.94 -9.74 -48.89
C ILE A 154 7.10 -10.33 -50.04
N LEU A 155 5.78 -10.44 -49.87
CA LEU A 155 4.86 -10.88 -50.91
C LEU A 155 4.80 -9.88 -52.07
N ASP A 156 4.66 -8.58 -51.80
CA ASP A 156 4.64 -7.52 -52.82
C ASP A 156 5.93 -7.52 -53.67
N ASP A 157 7.09 -7.68 -53.02
CA ASP A 157 8.39 -7.65 -53.70
C ASP A 157 8.65 -8.94 -54.51
N LEU A 158 8.21 -10.10 -54.01
CA LEU A 158 8.19 -11.34 -54.78
C LEU A 158 7.22 -11.26 -55.97
N GLN A 159 6.05 -10.65 -55.80
CA GLN A 159 5.05 -10.50 -56.86
C GLN A 159 5.57 -9.59 -57.99
N ARG A 160 6.19 -8.44 -57.66
CA ARG A 160 6.90 -7.60 -58.64
C ARG A 160 7.98 -8.35 -59.40
N ARG A 161 8.76 -9.19 -58.73
CA ARG A 161 9.80 -10.00 -59.40
C ARG A 161 9.18 -11.02 -60.36
N VAL A 162 8.05 -11.63 -60.01
CA VAL A 162 7.30 -12.51 -60.91
C VAL A 162 6.75 -11.73 -62.12
N GLU A 163 6.22 -10.52 -61.93
CA GLU A 163 5.77 -9.65 -63.01
C GLU A 163 6.92 -9.30 -63.98
N VAL A 164 8.09 -8.92 -63.47
CA VAL A 164 9.30 -8.66 -64.29
C VAL A 164 9.73 -9.89 -65.07
N TYR A 165 9.85 -11.06 -64.42
CA TYR A 165 10.23 -12.30 -65.11
C TYR A 165 9.19 -12.74 -66.16
N GLN A 166 7.90 -12.43 -65.99
CA GLN A 166 6.89 -12.67 -67.02
C GLN A 166 7.08 -11.79 -68.25
N VAL A 167 7.41 -10.51 -68.07
CA VAL A 167 7.71 -9.58 -69.19
C VAL A 167 8.99 -10.00 -69.92
N GLU A 168 10.06 -10.33 -69.19
CA GLU A 168 11.30 -10.86 -69.78
C GLU A 168 11.05 -12.14 -70.59
N LEU A 169 10.28 -13.09 -70.06
CA LEU A 169 9.94 -14.33 -70.76
C LEU A 169 9.08 -14.10 -72.01
N GLN A 170 8.21 -13.09 -72.01
CA GLN A 170 7.46 -12.66 -73.20
C GLN A 170 8.38 -12.03 -74.25
N GLY A 171 9.33 -11.17 -73.84
CA GLY A 171 10.33 -10.59 -74.74
C GLY A 171 11.22 -11.64 -75.40
N VAL A 172 11.70 -12.64 -74.65
CA VAL A 172 12.47 -13.77 -75.19
C VAL A 172 11.64 -14.59 -76.17
N ARG A 173 10.35 -14.82 -75.90
CA ARG A 173 9.45 -15.55 -76.82
C ARG A 173 9.24 -14.80 -78.15
N LEU A 174 9.05 -13.48 -78.08
CA LEU A 174 8.94 -12.64 -79.27
C LEU A 174 10.23 -12.70 -80.10
N MET A 175 11.38 -12.51 -79.45
CA MET A 175 12.69 -12.65 -80.11
C MET A 175 12.87 -14.03 -80.75
N THR A 176 12.43 -15.13 -80.11
CA THR A 176 12.51 -16.45 -80.75
C THR A 176 11.63 -16.56 -81.99
N LEU A 177 10.42 -15.97 -81.99
CA LEU A 177 9.55 -15.92 -83.18
C LEU A 177 10.22 -15.13 -84.31
N ASP A 178 10.73 -13.93 -84.02
CA ASP A 178 11.44 -13.08 -84.98
C ASP A 178 12.63 -13.84 -85.60
N THR A 179 13.40 -14.59 -84.80
CA THR A 179 14.53 -15.40 -85.31
C THR A 179 14.08 -16.61 -86.14
N THR A 180 12.93 -17.23 -85.84
CA THR A 180 12.39 -18.30 -86.69
C THR A 180 11.84 -17.77 -88.01
N GLU A 181 11.11 -16.66 -88.02
CA GLU A 181 10.62 -16.03 -89.25
C GLU A 181 11.78 -15.57 -90.15
N ALA A 182 12.83 -14.97 -89.58
CA ALA A 182 14.03 -14.60 -90.31
C ALA A 182 14.79 -15.83 -90.86
N MET A 183 14.81 -16.95 -90.13
CA MET A 183 15.41 -18.20 -90.59
C MET A 183 14.60 -18.88 -91.70
N GLU A 184 13.27 -18.88 -91.61
CA GLU A 184 12.38 -19.40 -92.66
C GLU A 184 12.46 -18.56 -93.94
N ALA A 185 12.50 -17.22 -93.83
CA ALA A 185 12.74 -16.31 -94.95
C ALA A 185 14.10 -16.60 -95.63
N ALA A 186 15.17 -16.71 -94.85
CA ALA A 186 16.50 -17.03 -95.39
C ALA A 186 16.57 -18.41 -96.06
N GLN A 187 15.81 -19.40 -95.57
CA GLN A 187 15.67 -20.70 -96.24
C GLN A 187 14.88 -20.59 -97.55
N ALA A 188 13.81 -19.80 -97.58
CA ALA A 188 13.03 -19.57 -98.80
C ALA A 188 13.86 -18.88 -99.89
N ASP A 189 14.61 -17.83 -99.54
CA ASP A 189 15.53 -17.14 -100.45
C ASP A 189 16.64 -18.07 -100.97
N MET A 190 17.23 -18.89 -100.10
CA MET A 190 18.25 -19.88 -100.48
C MET A 190 17.69 -20.92 -101.47
N LEU A 191 16.49 -21.46 -101.20
CA LEU A 191 15.82 -22.41 -102.09
C LEU A 191 15.44 -21.75 -103.43
N HIS A 192 14.97 -20.50 -103.42
CA HIS A 192 14.69 -19.76 -104.63
C HIS A 192 15.95 -19.60 -105.48
N ALA A 193 17.06 -19.13 -104.90
CA ALA A 193 18.35 -19.01 -105.58
C ALA A 193 18.88 -20.36 -106.12
N GLU A 194 18.69 -21.47 -105.39
CA GLU A 194 19.02 -22.81 -105.90
C GLU A 194 18.18 -23.15 -107.15
N THR A 195 16.88 -22.90 -107.13
CA THR A 195 16.02 -23.18 -108.30
C THR A 195 16.40 -22.33 -109.52
N GLU A 196 16.80 -21.07 -109.33
CA GLU A 196 17.28 -20.21 -110.41
C GLU A 196 18.62 -20.71 -110.98
N LEU A 197 19.60 -21.04 -110.12
CA LEU A 197 20.88 -21.61 -110.56
C LEU A 197 20.70 -22.95 -111.28
N VAL A 198 19.75 -23.78 -110.85
CA VAL A 198 19.40 -25.03 -111.53
C VAL A 198 18.71 -24.77 -112.87
N ALA A 199 17.86 -23.75 -112.98
CA ALA A 199 17.24 -23.35 -114.24
C ALA A 199 18.27 -22.77 -115.24
N GLU A 200 19.14 -21.88 -114.77
CA GLU A 200 20.23 -21.30 -115.57
C GLU A 200 21.22 -22.36 -116.04
N LYS A 201 21.60 -23.30 -115.17
CA LYS A 201 22.41 -24.47 -115.53
C LYS A 201 21.72 -25.32 -116.61
N LYS A 202 20.43 -25.64 -116.45
CA LYS A 202 19.65 -26.36 -117.48
C LYS A 202 19.63 -25.60 -118.82
N PHE A 203 19.52 -24.27 -118.81
CA PHE A 203 19.58 -23.44 -120.02
C PHE A 203 20.97 -23.47 -120.69
N ARG A 204 22.04 -23.37 -119.90
CA ARG A 204 23.44 -23.52 -120.37
C ARG A 204 23.69 -24.91 -120.95
N ASP A 205 23.32 -25.97 -120.23
CA ASP A 205 23.47 -27.36 -120.66
C ASP A 205 22.66 -27.66 -121.94
N ASN A 206 21.44 -27.12 -122.07
CA ASN A 206 20.65 -27.21 -123.30
C ASN A 206 21.29 -26.47 -124.47
N SER A 207 21.85 -25.27 -124.24
CA SER A 207 22.57 -24.50 -125.27
C SER A 207 23.85 -25.21 -125.72
N LEU A 208 24.63 -25.76 -124.77
CA LEU A 208 25.80 -26.60 -125.04
C LEU A 208 25.41 -27.91 -125.73
N SER A 209 24.25 -28.50 -125.42
CA SER A 209 23.70 -29.67 -126.11
C SER A 209 23.30 -29.36 -127.56
N ALA A 210 22.71 -28.18 -127.82
CA ALA A 210 22.42 -27.72 -129.18
C ALA A 210 23.71 -27.48 -130.00
N GLN A 211 24.72 -26.82 -129.41
CA GLN A 211 26.03 -26.64 -130.03
C GLN A 211 26.75 -27.98 -130.26
N LYS A 212 26.75 -28.90 -129.29
CA LYS A 212 27.28 -30.26 -129.43
C LYS A 212 26.58 -31.02 -130.55
N LYS A 213 25.25 -30.97 -130.64
CA LYS A 213 24.48 -31.58 -131.76
C LYS A 213 24.86 -30.97 -133.12
N GLN A 214 25.22 -29.70 -133.18
CA GLN A 214 25.72 -29.09 -134.42
C GLN A 214 27.15 -29.56 -134.77
N ILE A 215 28.03 -29.68 -133.78
CA ILE A 215 29.37 -30.28 -133.94
C ILE A 215 29.26 -31.77 -134.33
N GLU A 216 28.31 -32.50 -133.74
CA GLU A 216 28.01 -33.89 -134.08
C GLU A 216 27.40 -34.02 -135.47
N ARG A 217 26.60 -33.07 -135.97
CA ARG A 217 26.17 -33.05 -137.38
C ARG A 217 27.33 -32.83 -138.35
N ILE A 218 28.36 -32.09 -137.96
CA ILE A 218 29.61 -31.97 -138.73
C ILE A 218 30.35 -33.32 -138.69
N ARG A 219 30.66 -33.82 -137.49
CA ARG A 219 31.31 -35.13 -137.28
C ARG A 219 30.53 -36.31 -137.85
N ALA A 220 29.21 -36.20 -138.03
CA ALA A 220 28.37 -37.23 -138.64
C ALA A 220 28.51 -37.25 -140.16
N LYS A 221 28.78 -36.10 -140.81
CA LYS A 221 29.19 -36.06 -142.22
C LYS A 221 30.56 -36.74 -142.37
N ASP A 222 31.52 -36.39 -141.50
CA ASP A 222 32.83 -37.06 -141.43
C ASP A 222 32.70 -38.57 -141.13
N ALA A 223 31.69 -38.97 -140.35
CA ALA A 223 31.46 -40.35 -139.95
C ALA A 223 30.64 -41.16 -140.98
N THR A 224 29.81 -40.54 -141.82
CA THR A 224 29.27 -41.21 -143.01
C THR A 224 30.37 -41.63 -143.97
N GLU A 225 31.46 -40.87 -144.02
CA GLU A 225 32.66 -41.21 -144.81
C GLU A 225 33.53 -42.29 -144.12
N ARG A 226 33.53 -42.36 -142.78
CA ARG A 226 34.28 -43.36 -142.00
C ARG A 226 33.52 -44.67 -141.73
N ARG A 227 32.19 -44.71 -141.89
CA ARG A 227 31.36 -45.93 -141.76
C ARG A 227 31.51 -46.95 -142.90
N ARG A 228 32.65 -46.98 -143.59
CA ARG A 228 33.06 -48.04 -144.53
C ARG A 228 34.17 -48.97 -143.99
N ARG A 229 34.39 -49.04 -142.67
CA ARG A 229 35.34 -49.95 -141.99
C ARG A 229 34.87 -50.45 -140.62
N THR A 230 35.16 -51.74 -140.35
CA THR A 230 35.25 -52.45 -139.04
C THR A 230 33.97 -52.74 -138.23
N LEU A 231 34.08 -53.73 -137.31
CA LEU A 231 33.03 -54.62 -136.78
C LEU A 231 33.31 -55.08 -135.31
N GLN A 232 32.33 -55.77 -134.70
CA GLN A 232 32.40 -56.79 -133.62
C GLN A 232 32.49 -56.46 -132.10
N GLY A 233 31.70 -57.23 -131.31
CA GLY A 233 31.90 -57.57 -129.87
C GLY A 233 31.20 -56.66 -128.82
N ARG A 234 30.69 -57.14 -127.66
CA ARG A 234 30.31 -58.49 -127.14
C ARG A 234 29.28 -58.36 -125.97
N ARG A 235 28.97 -59.40 -125.17
CA ARG A 235 27.91 -59.49 -124.11
C ARG A 235 28.42 -60.08 -122.76
N ASP A 236 27.64 -60.03 -121.66
CA ASP A 236 27.09 -61.20 -120.87
C ASP A 236 26.44 -60.82 -119.47
N MET A 237 26.17 -61.79 -118.55
CA MET A 237 25.03 -61.84 -117.55
C MET A 237 25.40 -62.20 -116.05
N ASP A 238 24.44 -62.68 -115.21
CA ASP A 238 24.34 -62.73 -113.70
C ASP A 238 24.87 -64.02 -112.93
N PHE A 239 24.60 -64.46 -111.66
CA PHE A 239 23.62 -64.23 -110.52
C PHE A 239 24.11 -64.83 -109.12
N PRO A 240 23.34 -64.86 -107.96
CA PRO A 240 23.84 -65.07 -106.54
C PRO A 240 23.27 -66.27 -105.68
N SER A 241 23.72 -66.53 -104.40
CA SER A 241 23.06 -67.40 -103.34
C SER A 241 23.66 -67.44 -101.87
N LEU A 242 23.28 -68.41 -100.98
CA LEU A 242 23.17 -68.38 -99.48
C LEU A 242 23.73 -69.61 -98.63
N MET A 243 23.79 -69.47 -97.26
CA MET A 243 23.56 -70.46 -96.14
C MET A 243 24.60 -71.53 -95.62
N GLY A 244 24.54 -71.96 -94.32
CA GLY A 244 24.95 -73.35 -93.90
C GLY A 244 25.55 -73.81 -92.50
N ARG A 245 24.80 -73.84 -91.37
CA ARG A 245 24.71 -74.85 -90.24
C ARG A 245 25.92 -75.41 -89.35
N GLU A 246 25.70 -76.50 -88.56
CA GLU A 246 26.28 -76.86 -87.20
C GLU A 246 26.87 -78.31 -87.00
N GLY A 247 27.71 -78.57 -85.96
CA GLY A 247 27.45 -79.64 -84.93
C GLY A 247 28.48 -80.77 -84.54
N THR A 248 28.39 -81.25 -83.27
CA THR A 248 28.54 -82.65 -82.70
C THR A 248 29.66 -83.10 -81.69
N ARG A 249 29.21 -83.61 -80.50
CA ARG A 249 29.60 -84.82 -79.65
C ARG A 249 31.06 -85.09 -79.16
N GLY A 250 31.33 -85.82 -78.05
CA GLY A 250 30.48 -86.47 -77.00
C GLY A 250 31.27 -87.47 -76.07
N ALA A 251 30.56 -88.27 -75.22
CA ALA A 251 31.02 -89.38 -74.32
C ALA A 251 31.68 -88.99 -72.95
N ARG A 252 31.75 -89.80 -71.85
CA ARG A 252 31.03 -91.02 -71.36
C ARG A 252 31.35 -91.36 -69.86
N LEU A 253 30.34 -91.89 -69.12
CA LEU A 253 30.29 -92.65 -67.83
C LEU A 253 31.45 -92.72 -66.79
N GLU A 254 31.10 -92.41 -65.54
CA GLU A 254 31.50 -93.16 -64.31
C GLU A 254 30.39 -92.95 -63.23
N ALA A 255 30.54 -93.48 -62.00
CA ALA A 255 29.59 -93.17 -60.90
C ALA A 255 29.59 -91.65 -60.65
N SER A 256 28.45 -91.00 -60.89
CA SER A 256 28.47 -89.67 -61.50
C SER A 256 29.24 -88.62 -60.70
N LYS A 257 30.27 -88.02 -61.30
CA LYS A 257 30.95 -86.84 -60.73
C LYS A 257 29.95 -85.75 -60.37
N ALA A 258 28.98 -85.50 -61.25
CA ALA A 258 27.89 -84.57 -61.02
C ALA A 258 27.03 -84.91 -59.79
N GLN A 259 26.99 -86.16 -59.33
CA GLN A 259 26.27 -86.54 -58.10
C GLN A 259 27.10 -86.24 -56.84
N ILE A 260 28.43 -86.41 -56.87
CA ILE A 260 29.33 -86.00 -55.77
C ILE A 260 29.39 -84.46 -55.70
N GLU A 261 29.52 -83.81 -56.85
CA GLU A 261 29.47 -82.35 -57.00
C GLU A 261 28.13 -81.79 -56.51
N TYR A 262 27.00 -82.40 -56.89
CA TYR A 262 25.66 -82.05 -56.38
C TYR A 262 25.55 -82.25 -54.87
N GLN A 263 26.08 -83.35 -54.31
CA GLN A 263 26.03 -83.59 -52.87
C GLN A 263 26.87 -82.58 -52.08
N GLY A 264 28.01 -82.15 -52.61
CA GLY A 264 28.82 -81.05 -52.06
C GLY A 264 28.17 -79.66 -52.23
N LEU A 265 27.44 -79.44 -53.32
CA LEU A 265 26.63 -78.23 -53.50
C LEU A 265 25.51 -78.17 -52.45
N VAL A 266 24.79 -79.27 -52.24
CA VAL A 266 23.71 -79.35 -51.25
C VAL A 266 24.23 -79.13 -49.83
N THR A 267 25.37 -79.69 -49.44
CA THR A 267 25.92 -79.45 -48.09
C THR A 267 26.42 -78.01 -47.92
N THR A 268 27.02 -77.40 -48.94
CA THR A 268 27.46 -76.00 -48.86
C THR A 268 26.31 -74.99 -48.84
N GLU A 269 25.23 -75.21 -49.59
CA GLU A 269 24.00 -74.40 -49.46
C GLU A 269 23.32 -74.61 -48.10
N VAL A 270 23.29 -75.84 -47.58
CA VAL A 270 22.79 -76.13 -46.23
C VAL A 270 23.57 -75.37 -45.15
N GLU A 271 24.90 -75.34 -45.22
CA GLU A 271 25.71 -74.59 -44.24
C GLU A 271 25.57 -73.07 -44.39
N LYS A 272 25.36 -72.54 -45.62
CA LYS A 272 24.97 -71.13 -45.81
C LYS A 272 23.65 -70.80 -45.13
N ILE A 273 22.63 -71.67 -45.28
CA ILE A 273 21.32 -71.50 -44.62
C ILE A 273 21.49 -71.59 -43.10
N LYS A 274 22.27 -72.54 -42.59
CA LYS A 274 22.57 -72.66 -41.15
C LYS A 274 23.27 -71.42 -40.59
N ALA A 275 24.21 -70.83 -41.33
CA ALA A 275 24.87 -69.59 -40.95
C ALA A 275 23.91 -68.38 -40.96
N ALA A 276 23.10 -68.24 -42.02
CA ALA A 276 22.14 -67.14 -42.16
C ALA A 276 21.03 -67.16 -41.10
N VAL A 277 20.54 -68.36 -40.73
CA VAL A 277 19.52 -68.57 -39.69
C VAL A 277 20.16 -68.86 -38.31
N GLN A 278 21.49 -68.80 -38.23
CA GLN A 278 22.34 -68.95 -37.04
C GLN A 278 22.15 -70.26 -36.24
N CYS A 279 21.78 -71.37 -36.87
CA CYS A 279 21.43 -72.63 -36.22
C CYS A 279 22.49 -73.73 -36.34
N SER A 280 22.73 -74.42 -35.22
CA SER A 280 23.72 -75.49 -35.12
C SER A 280 23.30 -76.78 -35.84
N HIS A 281 22.01 -77.14 -35.82
CA HIS A 281 21.50 -78.38 -36.40
C HIS A 281 20.53 -78.14 -37.55
N LEU A 282 20.50 -79.08 -38.50
CA LEU A 282 19.64 -79.04 -39.69
C LEU A 282 18.15 -78.95 -39.34
N TRP A 283 17.74 -79.69 -38.31
CA TRP A 283 16.34 -79.79 -37.87
C TRP A 283 15.79 -78.47 -37.31
N ASP A 284 16.66 -77.59 -36.80
CA ASP A 284 16.29 -76.29 -36.23
C ASP A 284 15.86 -75.27 -37.30
N ILE A 285 16.33 -75.43 -38.55
CA ILE A 285 16.15 -74.47 -39.65
C ILE A 285 14.66 -74.13 -39.84
N ALA A 286 13.80 -75.16 -39.92
CA ALA A 286 12.37 -74.99 -40.12
C ALA A 286 11.70 -74.31 -38.92
N GLY A 287 12.08 -74.68 -37.69
CA GLY A 287 11.57 -74.06 -36.46
C GLY A 287 11.92 -72.58 -36.36
N ARG A 288 13.14 -72.20 -36.78
CA ARG A 288 13.58 -70.80 -36.77
C ARG A 288 12.93 -69.97 -37.87
N PHE A 289 12.72 -70.49 -39.08
CA PHE A 289 11.94 -69.79 -40.10
C PHE A 289 10.48 -69.55 -39.65
N LEU A 290 9.86 -70.52 -38.95
CA LEU A 290 8.53 -70.33 -38.37
C LEU A 290 8.53 -69.28 -37.24
N ALA A 291 9.55 -69.27 -36.38
CA ALA A 291 9.70 -68.25 -35.33
C ALA A 291 9.95 -66.84 -35.91
N GLN A 292 10.78 -66.72 -36.94
CA GLN A 292 11.06 -65.47 -37.65
C GLN A 292 9.82 -64.95 -38.39
N ARG A 293 9.07 -65.84 -39.05
CA ARG A 293 7.79 -65.47 -39.67
C ARG A 293 6.80 -64.98 -38.61
N LYS A 294 6.71 -65.64 -37.46
CA LYS A 294 5.82 -65.20 -36.39
C LYS A 294 6.23 -63.83 -35.84
N SER A 295 7.53 -63.59 -35.57
CA SER A 295 7.96 -62.27 -35.10
C SER A 295 7.79 -61.18 -36.17
N GLU A 296 7.87 -61.51 -37.46
CA GLU A 296 7.50 -60.61 -38.56
C GLU A 296 5.99 -60.30 -38.58
N GLU A 297 5.12 -61.29 -38.34
CA GLU A 297 3.67 -61.10 -38.20
C GLU A 297 3.30 -60.28 -36.94
N ASP A 298 3.98 -60.50 -35.81
CA ASP A 298 3.82 -59.72 -34.59
C ASP A 298 4.31 -58.26 -34.78
N LEU A 299 5.45 -58.04 -35.44
CA LEU A 299 5.97 -56.70 -35.77
C LEU A 299 5.05 -55.95 -36.76
N ARG A 300 4.49 -56.64 -37.77
CA ARG A 300 3.49 -56.05 -38.68
C ARG A 300 2.25 -55.56 -37.92
N GLN A 301 1.77 -56.32 -36.92
CA GLN A 301 0.66 -55.90 -36.07
C GLN A 301 1.01 -54.68 -35.23
N GLN A 302 2.21 -54.65 -34.61
CA GLN A 302 2.68 -53.48 -33.85
C GLN A 302 2.82 -52.22 -34.71
N ILE A 303 3.33 -52.34 -35.93
CA ILE A 303 3.39 -51.23 -36.89
C ILE A 303 1.97 -50.72 -37.20
N ALA A 304 1.02 -51.63 -37.49
CA ALA A 304 -0.37 -51.27 -37.77
C ALA A 304 -1.13 -50.68 -36.56
N GLU A 305 -0.71 -50.97 -35.33
CA GLU A 305 -1.19 -50.27 -34.12
C GLU A 305 -0.58 -48.88 -33.96
N CYS A 306 0.74 -48.76 -34.10
CA CYS A 306 1.42 -47.47 -34.02
C CYS A 306 0.92 -46.49 -35.10
N GLU A 307 0.62 -46.98 -36.31
CA GLU A 307 -0.01 -46.18 -37.35
C GLU A 307 -1.43 -45.73 -36.99
N ARG A 308 -2.26 -46.60 -36.39
CA ARG A 308 -3.62 -46.23 -35.93
C ARG A 308 -3.55 -45.16 -34.85
N ARG A 309 -2.74 -45.38 -33.80
CA ARG A 309 -2.51 -44.40 -32.73
C ARG A 309 -1.97 -43.06 -33.27
N ARG A 310 -1.08 -43.08 -34.27
CA ARG A 310 -0.60 -41.86 -34.95
C ARG A 310 -1.73 -41.10 -35.64
N ARG A 311 -2.62 -41.79 -36.36
CA ARG A 311 -3.77 -41.18 -37.04
C ARG A 311 -4.79 -40.60 -36.05
N GLU A 312 -5.07 -41.33 -34.96
CA GLU A 312 -5.96 -40.90 -33.86
C GLU A 312 -5.42 -39.65 -33.13
N LEU A 313 -4.11 -39.63 -32.85
CA LEU A 313 -3.44 -38.45 -32.27
C LEU A 313 -3.44 -37.27 -33.25
N GLN A 314 -3.25 -37.51 -34.55
CA GLN A 314 -3.32 -36.46 -35.58
C GLN A 314 -4.74 -35.88 -35.73
N SER A 315 -5.80 -36.69 -35.65
CA SER A 315 -7.18 -36.17 -35.67
C SER A 315 -7.52 -35.41 -34.38
N ARG A 316 -7.09 -35.91 -33.21
CA ARG A 316 -7.29 -35.22 -31.93
C ARG A 316 -6.52 -33.89 -31.87
N LEU A 317 -5.29 -33.84 -32.39
CA LEU A 317 -4.51 -32.62 -32.49
C LEU A 317 -5.20 -31.58 -33.37
N LYS A 318 -5.70 -31.96 -34.55
CA LYS A 318 -6.49 -31.06 -35.42
C LYS A 318 -7.77 -30.54 -34.77
N ALA A 319 -8.47 -31.38 -33.98
CA ALA A 319 -9.65 -30.95 -33.24
C ALA A 319 -9.30 -29.91 -32.17
N LEU A 320 -8.21 -30.13 -31.41
CA LEU A 320 -7.71 -29.17 -30.42
C LEU A 320 -7.15 -27.88 -31.06
N GLU A 321 -6.59 -27.96 -32.27
CA GLU A 321 -6.18 -26.79 -33.06
C GLU A 321 -7.39 -25.97 -33.52
N LEU A 322 -8.50 -26.62 -33.91
CA LEU A 322 -9.75 -25.95 -34.25
C LEU A 322 -10.38 -25.29 -33.02
N GLU A 323 -10.54 -26.02 -31.91
CA GLU A 323 -11.03 -25.48 -30.63
C GLU A 323 -10.18 -24.31 -30.13
N ARG A 324 -8.85 -24.40 -30.27
CA ARG A 324 -7.92 -23.30 -29.98
C ARG A 324 -8.09 -22.11 -30.94
N ALA A 325 -8.39 -22.35 -32.22
CA ALA A 325 -8.66 -21.29 -33.18
C ALA A 325 -9.98 -20.58 -32.90
N GLU A 326 -11.04 -21.31 -32.57
CA GLU A 326 -12.31 -20.77 -32.08
C GLU A 326 -12.07 -19.91 -30.83
N LEU A 327 -11.42 -20.45 -29.79
CA LEU A 327 -11.09 -19.71 -28.56
C LEU A 327 -10.14 -18.51 -28.76
N LYS A 328 -9.29 -18.51 -29.80
CA LYS A 328 -8.35 -17.41 -30.11
C LYS A 328 -8.98 -16.31 -30.96
N PHE A 329 -9.85 -16.66 -31.92
CA PHE A 329 -10.36 -15.73 -32.91
C PHE A 329 -11.83 -15.35 -32.69
N HIS A 330 -12.60 -16.12 -31.92
CA HIS A 330 -13.84 -15.63 -31.34
C HIS A 330 -13.50 -14.70 -30.16
N ARG A 331 -13.21 -13.43 -30.48
CA ARG A 331 -13.27 -12.34 -29.49
C ARG A 331 -14.71 -12.24 -29.01
N ALA A 332 -15.04 -13.02 -27.98
CA ALA A 332 -16.41 -13.16 -27.50
C ALA A 332 -16.99 -11.77 -27.20
N PRO A 333 -18.14 -11.39 -27.79
CA PRO A 333 -18.63 -10.02 -27.74
C PRO A 333 -18.88 -9.53 -26.30
N GLY A 334 -19.21 -10.46 -25.40
CA GLY A 334 -19.36 -10.20 -23.98
C GLY A 334 -18.07 -9.93 -23.20
N ARG A 335 -16.84 -10.02 -23.75
CA ARG A 335 -15.61 -9.74 -22.97
C ARG A 335 -15.41 -8.25 -22.65
N PRO A 336 -15.36 -7.32 -23.63
CA PRO A 336 -15.28 -5.90 -23.32
C PRO A 336 -16.55 -5.41 -22.59
N GLN A 337 -17.73 -5.95 -22.93
CA GLN A 337 -18.98 -5.63 -22.24
C GLN A 337 -18.94 -6.08 -20.76
N LEU A 338 -18.45 -7.28 -20.46
CA LEU A 338 -18.26 -7.74 -19.08
C LEU A 338 -17.19 -6.92 -18.34
N ALA A 339 -16.15 -6.42 -19.03
CA ALA A 339 -15.17 -5.52 -18.42
C ALA A 339 -15.79 -4.14 -18.09
N GLU A 340 -16.64 -3.60 -18.96
CA GLU A 340 -17.42 -2.38 -18.70
C GLU A 340 -18.46 -2.59 -17.59
N GLU A 341 -19.17 -3.72 -17.57
CA GLU A 341 -20.13 -4.09 -16.52
C GLU A 341 -19.45 -4.29 -15.15
N LEU A 342 -18.31 -4.99 -15.11
CA LEU A 342 -17.50 -5.16 -13.90
C LEU A 342 -16.88 -3.82 -13.45
N GLY A 343 -16.51 -2.95 -14.39
CA GLY A 343 -16.06 -1.58 -14.12
C GLY A 343 -17.16 -0.75 -13.46
N ALA A 344 -18.37 -0.73 -14.03
CA ALA A 344 -19.52 -0.04 -13.47
C ALA A 344 -19.95 -0.62 -12.10
N ALA A 345 -19.89 -1.93 -11.92
CA ALA A 345 -20.14 -2.59 -10.64
C ALA A 345 -19.07 -2.24 -9.59
N LEU A 346 -17.80 -2.14 -10.00
CA LEU A 346 -16.70 -1.68 -9.15
C LEU A 346 -16.88 -0.22 -8.75
N GLU A 347 -17.26 0.66 -9.67
CA GLU A 347 -17.60 2.06 -9.35
C GLU A 347 -18.77 2.14 -8.35
N GLU A 348 -19.84 1.35 -8.53
CA GLU A 348 -20.95 1.37 -7.58
C GLU A 348 -20.56 0.84 -6.20
N GLU A 349 -19.80 -0.26 -6.11
CA GLU A 349 -19.32 -0.77 -4.81
C GLU A 349 -18.27 0.15 -4.17
N THR A 350 -17.42 0.86 -4.92
CA THR A 350 -16.53 1.89 -4.33
C THR A 350 -17.36 3.02 -3.68
N ARG A 351 -18.43 3.50 -4.35
CA ARG A 351 -19.36 4.50 -3.80
C ARG A 351 -20.09 3.97 -2.56
N ARG A 352 -20.64 2.75 -2.61
CA ARG A 352 -21.32 2.08 -1.48
C ARG A 352 -20.38 1.82 -0.30
N LEU A 353 -19.09 1.62 -0.56
CA LEU A 353 -18.04 1.49 0.47
C LEU A 353 -17.66 2.85 1.06
N GLU A 354 -17.55 3.91 0.25
CA GLU A 354 -17.33 5.27 0.73
C GLU A 354 -18.47 5.77 1.62
N GLU A 355 -19.72 5.59 1.20
CA GLU A 355 -20.90 5.94 2.00
C GLU A 355 -20.86 5.26 3.38
N ALA A 356 -20.58 3.94 3.41
CA ALA A 356 -20.42 3.19 4.65
C ALA A 356 -19.23 3.70 5.51
N ARG A 357 -18.07 4.00 4.89
CA ARG A 357 -16.91 4.61 5.58
C ARG A 357 -17.27 5.96 6.21
N ARG A 358 -18.00 6.83 5.50
CA ARG A 358 -18.44 8.14 6.01
C ARG A 358 -19.34 7.98 7.24
N TYR A 359 -20.29 7.05 7.25
CA TYR A 359 -21.12 6.73 8.42
C TYR A 359 -20.32 6.14 9.60
N VAL A 360 -19.32 5.30 9.32
CA VAL A 360 -18.39 4.76 10.34
C VAL A 360 -17.61 5.89 11.02
N SER A 361 -17.04 6.82 10.24
CA SER A 361 -16.29 7.98 10.77
C SER A 361 -17.17 8.94 11.58
N GLN A 362 -18.39 9.28 11.11
CA GLN A 362 -19.34 10.09 11.88
C GLN A 362 -19.72 9.44 13.22
N SER A 363 -19.83 8.11 13.25
CA SER A 363 -20.12 7.36 14.47
C SER A 363 -18.94 7.35 15.44
N GLN A 364 -17.71 7.25 14.93
CA GLN A 364 -16.48 7.37 15.74
C GLN A 364 -16.32 8.76 16.34
N GLU A 365 -16.56 9.81 15.55
CA GLU A 365 -16.51 11.19 16.05
C GLU A 365 -17.55 11.41 17.17
N LEU A 366 -18.76 10.87 17.02
CA LEU A 366 -19.78 10.92 18.06
C LEU A 366 -19.36 10.18 19.35
N LEU A 367 -18.74 9.00 19.23
CA LEU A 367 -18.22 8.26 20.39
C LEU A 367 -17.10 9.03 21.10
N LEU A 368 -16.15 9.60 20.38
CA LEU A 368 -15.10 10.47 20.94
C LEU A 368 -15.67 11.72 21.62
N ARG A 369 -16.73 12.33 21.05
CA ARG A 369 -17.45 13.45 21.69
C ARG A 369 -18.14 13.02 23.00
N PHE A 370 -18.70 11.81 23.07
CA PHE A 370 -19.27 11.25 24.31
C PHE A 370 -18.19 10.98 25.37
N GLU A 371 -17.11 10.29 25.01
CA GLU A 371 -15.98 10.00 25.91
C GLU A 371 -15.36 11.29 26.47
N ASN A 372 -15.09 12.28 25.62
CA ASN A 372 -14.60 13.60 26.07
C ASN A 372 -15.60 14.31 26.99
N GLY A 373 -16.91 14.16 26.77
CA GLY A 373 -17.94 14.67 27.67
C GLY A 373 -17.90 14.02 29.06
N VAL A 374 -17.75 12.69 29.11
CA VAL A 374 -17.62 11.92 30.37
C VAL A 374 -16.33 12.26 31.09
N ASN A 375 -15.20 12.35 30.39
CA ASN A 375 -13.90 12.77 30.95
C ASN A 375 -14.01 14.17 31.60
N ASN A 376 -14.62 15.15 30.91
CA ASN A 376 -14.84 16.50 31.45
C ASN A 376 -15.76 16.52 32.69
N LEU A 377 -16.81 15.69 32.71
CA LEU A 377 -17.70 15.59 33.86
C LEU A 377 -16.99 14.97 35.07
N ALA A 378 -16.19 13.93 34.86
CA ALA A 378 -15.44 13.26 35.92
C ALA A 378 -14.39 14.20 36.56
N VAL A 379 -13.69 15.01 35.75
CA VAL A 379 -12.78 16.04 36.24
C VAL A 379 -13.54 17.12 37.03
N ARG A 380 -14.69 17.61 36.55
CA ARG A 380 -15.50 18.60 37.29
C ARG A 380 -16.06 18.06 38.63
N LEU A 381 -16.20 16.75 38.78
CA LEU A 381 -16.69 16.10 40.01
C LEU A 381 -15.56 15.54 40.90
N CYS A 382 -14.29 15.69 40.53
CA CYS A 382 -13.18 15.05 41.25
C CYS A 382 -13.00 15.57 42.69
N GLY A 383 -13.33 16.84 42.94
CA GLY A 383 -13.28 17.46 44.29
C GLY A 383 -14.50 17.18 45.18
N VAL A 384 -15.52 16.47 44.69
CA VAL A 384 -16.72 16.14 45.47
C VAL A 384 -16.49 14.86 46.26
N HIS A 385 -16.13 14.97 47.54
CA HIS A 385 -16.00 13.81 48.41
C HIS A 385 -17.36 13.14 48.64
N VAL A 386 -17.38 11.81 48.63
CA VAL A 386 -18.55 10.96 48.91
C VAL A 386 -18.10 9.81 49.82
N PRO A 387 -18.65 9.67 51.04
CA PRO A 387 -18.25 8.61 51.95
C PRO A 387 -18.39 7.22 51.33
N GLY A 388 -17.29 6.46 51.30
CA GLY A 388 -17.24 5.10 50.77
C GLY A 388 -17.11 4.96 49.24
N GLN A 389 -16.94 6.05 48.49
CA GLN A 389 -16.64 6.00 47.06
C GLN A 389 -15.14 6.27 46.80
N GLU A 390 -14.53 5.60 45.81
CA GLU A 390 -13.14 5.88 45.42
C GLU A 390 -12.96 7.31 44.88
N ASP A 391 -11.77 7.87 45.11
CA ASP A 391 -11.32 9.11 44.51
C ASP A 391 -10.81 8.94 43.08
N PHE A 392 -10.78 10.04 42.33
CA PHE A 392 -10.55 10.01 40.88
C PHE A 392 -9.10 9.65 40.53
N ARG A 393 -8.85 8.39 40.16
CA ARG A 393 -7.53 7.87 39.77
C ARG A 393 -7.14 8.15 38.30
N GLY A 394 -7.66 9.24 37.73
CA GLY A 394 -7.25 9.75 36.42
C GLY A 394 -7.58 8.85 35.21
N GLU A 395 -6.70 8.89 34.21
CA GLU A 395 -6.98 8.43 32.84
C GLU A 395 -7.30 6.92 32.72
N SER A 396 -6.78 6.12 33.65
CA SER A 396 -6.80 4.64 33.66
C SER A 396 -8.19 3.98 33.64
N TRP A 397 -9.27 4.72 33.86
CA TRP A 397 -10.63 4.19 33.91
C TRP A 397 -11.31 4.19 32.54
N ASP A 398 -12.05 3.11 32.24
CA ASP A 398 -12.94 3.07 31.09
C ASP A 398 -14.10 4.08 31.22
N VAL A 399 -14.76 4.38 30.09
CA VAL A 399 -15.84 5.37 30.02
C VAL A 399 -17.02 5.00 30.91
N PHE A 400 -17.30 3.71 31.12
CA PHE A 400 -18.43 3.25 31.94
C PHE A 400 -18.14 3.44 33.43
N ARG A 401 -16.93 3.09 33.91
CA ARG A 401 -16.46 3.41 35.27
C ARG A 401 -16.47 4.91 35.55
N LYS A 402 -15.97 5.72 34.62
CA LYS A 402 -16.00 7.19 34.74
C LYS A 402 -17.45 7.71 34.82
N LEU A 403 -18.38 7.12 34.09
CA LEU A 403 -19.80 7.50 34.12
C LEU A 403 -20.47 7.09 35.45
N GLN A 404 -20.25 5.85 35.94
CA GLN A 404 -20.69 5.40 37.27
C GLN A 404 -20.12 6.26 38.41
N PHE A 405 -18.86 6.68 38.29
CA PHE A 405 -18.22 7.60 39.23
C PHE A 405 -18.95 8.95 39.27
N CYS A 406 -19.22 9.54 38.11
CA CYS A 406 -19.97 10.79 38.00
C CYS A 406 -21.38 10.66 38.59
N GLU A 407 -22.06 9.55 38.28
CA GLU A 407 -23.41 9.22 38.74
C GLU A 407 -23.50 9.21 40.27
N GLY A 408 -22.62 8.47 40.95
CA GLY A 408 -22.59 8.43 42.42
C GLY A 408 -22.39 9.81 43.06
N ARG A 409 -21.49 10.62 42.49
CA ARG A 409 -21.20 11.98 42.98
C ARG A 409 -22.35 12.96 42.70
N LEU A 410 -23.02 12.84 41.56
CA LEU A 410 -24.23 13.62 41.25
C LEU A 410 -25.43 13.25 42.14
N VAL A 411 -25.63 11.96 42.43
CA VAL A 411 -26.67 11.49 43.36
C VAL A 411 -26.38 11.95 44.79
N HIS A 412 -25.11 11.97 45.21
CA HIS A 412 -24.70 12.56 46.49
C HIS A 412 -25.00 14.06 46.55
N LEU A 413 -24.57 14.84 45.55
CA LEU A 413 -24.86 16.27 45.45
C LEU A 413 -26.36 16.56 45.45
N LEU A 414 -27.18 15.74 44.78
CA LEU A 414 -28.63 15.93 44.72
C LEU A 414 -29.29 15.63 46.08
N LYS A 415 -28.82 14.63 46.83
CA LYS A 415 -29.26 14.38 48.21
C LYS A 415 -28.86 15.53 49.15
N VAL A 416 -27.64 16.04 49.01
CA VAL A 416 -27.12 17.18 49.78
C VAL A 416 -27.92 18.46 49.47
N ALA A 417 -28.15 18.77 48.20
CA ALA A 417 -28.94 19.94 47.78
C ALA A 417 -30.44 19.84 48.10
N ALA A 418 -30.97 18.63 48.31
CA ALA A 418 -32.32 18.40 48.79
C ALA A 418 -32.45 18.47 50.34
N ALA A 419 -31.34 18.53 51.07
CA ALA A 419 -31.37 18.69 52.52
C ALA A 419 -31.83 20.12 52.91
N PRO A 420 -32.76 20.29 53.86
CA PRO A 420 -33.25 21.62 54.25
C PRO A 420 -32.15 22.61 54.69
N ALA A 421 -31.05 22.09 55.25
CA ALA A 421 -29.91 22.84 55.75
C ALA A 421 -29.10 23.60 54.67
N LEU A 422 -29.40 23.46 53.38
CA LEU A 422 -28.76 24.23 52.30
C LEU A 422 -29.64 25.32 51.66
N ARG A 423 -30.73 25.70 52.33
CA ARG A 423 -31.26 27.07 52.16
C ARG A 423 -30.32 28.07 52.84
N LEU A 424 -29.32 28.56 52.10
CA LEU A 424 -28.44 29.64 52.55
C LEU A 424 -29.18 30.99 52.56
N ASP A 425 -30.08 31.16 53.52
CA ASP A 425 -30.49 32.47 53.97
C ASP A 425 -29.30 33.09 54.72
N PHE A 426 -28.60 34.04 54.09
CA PHE A 426 -27.47 34.77 54.68
C PHE A 426 -27.90 35.79 55.76
N SER A 427 -28.97 35.49 56.52
CA SER A 427 -29.31 36.27 57.71
C SER A 427 -28.27 36.05 58.79
N LYS A 428 -27.90 37.15 59.47
CA LYS A 428 -26.95 37.17 60.59
C LYS A 428 -27.62 37.02 61.96
N GLU A 429 -28.91 36.70 61.96
CA GLU A 429 -29.66 36.46 63.19
C GLU A 429 -29.18 35.17 63.86
N GLU A 430 -28.95 35.22 65.17
CA GLU A 430 -28.36 34.12 65.95
C GLU A 430 -29.26 32.87 66.01
N THR A 431 -30.51 33.00 65.55
CA THR A 431 -31.50 31.92 65.39
C THR A 431 -31.35 31.13 64.09
N ASN A 432 -30.45 31.51 63.17
CA ASN A 432 -30.26 30.86 61.88
C ASN A 432 -29.38 29.62 61.98
N GLU A 433 -29.97 28.43 61.84
CA GLU A 433 -29.27 27.14 61.91
C GLU A 433 -28.10 27.02 60.93
N THR A 434 -28.19 27.62 59.73
CA THR A 434 -27.09 27.56 58.75
C THR A 434 -25.88 28.40 59.17
N PHE A 435 -26.12 29.56 59.80
CA PHE A 435 -25.06 30.38 60.38
C PHE A 435 -24.41 29.66 61.57
N LEU A 436 -25.21 29.00 62.42
CA LEU A 436 -24.70 28.19 63.52
C LEU A 436 -23.88 26.98 63.03
N GLN A 437 -24.33 26.26 62.00
CA GLN A 437 -23.59 25.12 61.44
C GLN A 437 -22.26 25.54 60.79
N VAL A 438 -22.24 26.61 59.99
CA VAL A 438 -21.00 27.15 59.40
C VAL A 438 -20.07 27.70 60.48
N ARG A 439 -20.61 28.39 61.50
CA ARG A 439 -19.83 28.84 62.66
C ARG A 439 -19.20 27.66 63.40
N ASN A 440 -19.98 26.61 63.70
CA ASN A 440 -19.48 25.44 64.42
C ASN A 440 -18.40 24.70 63.60
N LEU A 441 -18.58 24.53 62.28
CA LEU A 441 -17.55 23.95 61.41
C LEU A 441 -16.24 24.78 61.39
N LEU A 442 -16.33 26.11 61.44
CA LEU A 442 -15.18 26.99 61.54
C LEU A 442 -14.54 26.94 62.94
N GLU A 443 -15.34 26.95 64.01
CA GLU A 443 -14.86 26.79 65.39
C GLU A 443 -14.21 25.41 65.61
N GLU A 444 -14.72 24.34 65.00
CA GLU A 444 -14.15 22.99 65.03
C GLU A 444 -12.86 22.87 64.20
N SER A 445 -12.84 23.37 62.96
CA SER A 445 -11.64 23.31 62.11
C SER A 445 -10.49 24.21 62.60
N THR A 446 -10.79 25.31 63.30
CA THR A 446 -9.78 26.14 63.99
C THR A 446 -9.44 25.67 65.41
N ARG A 447 -10.15 24.66 65.94
CA ARG A 447 -9.96 24.16 67.33
C ARG A 447 -8.62 23.48 67.55
N GLU A 448 -8.11 22.82 66.52
CA GLU A 448 -6.81 22.14 66.51
C GLU A 448 -5.68 23.06 65.96
N GLU A 449 -6.01 24.29 65.58
CA GLU A 449 -5.07 25.24 65.00
C GLU A 449 -4.24 25.92 66.10
N PRO A 450 -2.90 25.73 66.14
CA PRO A 450 -2.09 26.02 67.33
C PRO A 450 -1.97 27.51 67.69
N GLN A 451 -2.48 28.40 66.85
CA GLN A 451 -2.51 29.84 67.09
C GLN A 451 -3.79 30.32 67.82
N ASN A 452 -4.84 29.48 67.87
CA ASN A 452 -6.16 29.82 68.39
C ASN A 452 -6.47 29.24 69.78
N LEU A 453 -5.45 28.70 70.47
CA LEU A 453 -5.58 28.30 71.88
C LEU A 453 -5.78 29.54 72.77
N ARG A 454 -7.02 29.71 73.24
CA ARG A 454 -7.42 30.74 74.19
C ARG A 454 -6.60 30.60 75.48
N ILE A 455 -5.68 31.52 75.72
CA ILE A 455 -4.75 31.49 76.85
C ILE A 455 -5.53 31.38 78.17
N ALA A 456 -5.46 30.20 78.78
CA ALA A 456 -5.77 30.03 80.19
C ALA A 456 -4.54 30.47 80.99
N LEU A 457 -4.71 31.48 81.83
CA LEU A 457 -3.75 31.81 82.86
C LEU A 457 -4.08 30.93 84.07
N GLU A 458 -3.48 29.75 84.13
CA GLU A 458 -3.35 28.99 85.37
C GLU A 458 -2.08 29.47 86.09
N ASP A 459 -2.10 29.45 87.42
CA ASP A 459 -1.18 30.23 88.26
C ASP A 459 0.29 29.76 88.19
N ASP A 460 1.21 30.69 88.51
CA ASP A 460 2.66 30.47 88.51
C ASP A 460 3.12 29.32 89.42
N GLU A 461 4.18 28.59 88.99
CA GLU A 461 5.35 28.17 89.82
C GLU A 461 6.45 27.54 88.92
N ASP A 462 6.11 26.68 87.95
CA ASP A 462 7.06 25.75 87.28
C ASP A 462 7.70 26.21 85.93
N VAL A 463 7.78 27.51 85.64
CA VAL A 463 8.37 28.01 84.38
C VAL A 463 9.88 28.26 84.48
N ARG A 464 10.70 27.20 84.47
CA ARG A 464 12.20 27.34 84.44
C ARG A 464 13.02 26.44 83.51
N GLU A 465 12.53 25.30 83.01
CA GLU A 465 13.37 24.35 82.23
C GLU A 465 12.94 24.11 80.77
N ALA A 466 12.06 24.96 80.21
CA ALA A 466 11.54 24.83 78.84
C ALA A 466 12.01 25.95 77.87
N PHE A 467 13.29 26.34 77.91
CA PHE A 467 13.88 27.37 77.02
C PHE A 467 15.00 26.83 76.11
N ASN A 468 14.84 25.62 75.57
CA ASN A 468 15.70 25.09 74.51
C ASN A 468 15.25 25.58 73.11
N PHE A 469 15.63 26.80 72.76
CA PHE A 469 15.55 27.27 71.37
C PHE A 469 16.75 26.75 70.57
N ALA A 470 16.53 25.68 69.81
CA ALA A 470 17.35 25.39 68.64
C ALA A 470 16.95 26.34 67.48
N ASP A 471 17.89 26.58 66.57
CA ASP A 471 17.68 27.15 65.23
C ASP A 471 17.00 28.53 65.13
N ILE A 472 17.63 29.56 65.71
CA ILE A 472 17.48 30.97 65.27
C ILE A 472 18.86 31.61 65.12
N ASP A 473 19.18 32.18 63.95
CA ASP A 473 20.48 32.77 63.62
C ASP A 473 21.00 33.78 64.64
N HIS A 474 22.04 33.40 65.37
CA HIS A 474 22.69 34.25 66.37
C HIS A 474 23.63 35.27 65.72
N SER A 475 23.06 36.34 65.17
CA SER A 475 23.80 37.60 65.04
C SER A 475 24.36 38.01 66.42
N TYR A 476 25.65 38.33 66.52
CA TYR A 476 26.35 38.50 67.79
C TYR A 476 25.77 39.65 68.63
N ILE A 477 25.11 39.29 69.74
CA ILE A 477 24.61 40.23 70.77
C ILE A 477 25.66 40.32 71.89
N PRO A 478 26.34 41.47 72.09
CA PRO A 478 27.35 41.59 73.13
C PRO A 478 26.79 41.41 74.54
N GLY A 479 27.45 40.58 75.35
CA GLY A 479 27.03 40.29 76.72
C GLY A 479 27.13 41.49 77.67
N ARG A 480 26.41 41.43 78.80
CA ARG A 480 26.39 42.50 79.83
C ARG A 480 27.79 42.94 80.27
N GLU A 481 28.75 42.02 80.36
CA GLU A 481 30.15 42.33 80.72
C GLU A 481 30.96 42.96 79.56
N GLU A 482 30.61 42.67 78.32
CA GLU A 482 31.21 43.30 77.14
C GLU A 482 30.70 44.72 76.96
N ILE A 483 29.39 44.94 77.15
CA ILE A 483 28.77 46.27 77.20
C ILE A 483 29.41 47.13 78.31
N LYS A 484 29.65 46.56 79.51
CA LYS A 484 30.42 47.23 80.57
C LYS A 484 31.84 47.58 80.12
N LYS A 485 32.58 46.65 79.51
CA LYS A 485 33.95 46.90 79.00
C LYS A 485 34.00 48.01 77.94
N GLN A 486 33.03 48.04 77.01
CA GLN A 486 32.91 49.09 76.01
C GLN A 486 32.53 50.45 76.64
N GLY A 487 31.60 50.45 77.60
CA GLY A 487 31.23 51.64 78.38
C GLY A 487 32.41 52.23 79.15
N LEU A 488 33.23 51.40 79.80
CA LEU A 488 34.44 51.82 80.51
C LEU A 488 35.49 52.43 79.56
N LYS A 489 35.70 51.86 78.37
CA LYS A 489 36.53 52.50 77.32
C LYS A 489 35.98 53.86 76.92
N LEU A 490 34.69 53.95 76.59
CA LEU A 490 34.02 55.20 76.21
C LEU A 490 34.11 56.31 77.28
N ILE A 491 34.12 55.95 78.56
CA ILE A 491 34.33 56.90 79.68
C ILE A 491 35.80 57.33 79.77
N GLY A 492 36.75 56.41 79.63
CA GLY A 492 38.19 56.71 79.64
C GLY A 492 38.64 57.59 78.46
N ASP A 493 38.03 57.43 77.29
CA ASP A 493 38.34 58.26 76.12
C ASP A 493 37.68 59.65 76.19
N LYS A 494 36.46 59.76 76.74
CA LYS A 494 35.74 61.04 76.86
C LYS A 494 36.20 61.93 78.03
N THR A 495 37.00 61.42 78.96
CA THR A 495 37.52 62.19 80.13
C THR A 495 38.85 62.90 79.88
N LYS A 496 39.48 62.73 78.71
CA LYS A 496 40.70 63.47 78.32
C LYS A 496 40.37 64.92 77.92
N VAL A 497 40.62 65.86 78.83
CA VAL A 497 40.33 67.29 78.64
C VAL A 497 41.25 67.95 77.61
N VAL A 498 40.70 68.31 76.45
CA VAL A 498 41.33 69.22 75.48
C VAL A 498 40.70 70.61 75.58
N LYS A 499 41.52 71.64 75.80
CA LYS A 499 41.07 73.01 76.12
C LYS A 499 40.56 73.76 74.88
N LYS A 500 39.40 74.43 74.99
CA LYS A 500 38.83 75.30 73.94
C LYS A 500 39.44 76.71 73.96
N LYS A 501 39.57 77.35 72.80
CA LYS A 501 39.61 78.83 72.64
C LYS A 501 38.19 79.38 72.40
N PRO A 502 37.88 80.63 72.78
CA PRO A 502 36.52 81.19 72.76
C PRO A 502 36.07 81.73 71.38
N LYS A 503 34.79 82.07 71.28
CA LYS A 503 34.07 82.50 70.06
C LYS A 503 34.12 84.03 69.82
N GLY A 504 34.02 84.44 68.55
CA GLY A 504 33.52 85.76 68.16
C GLY A 504 31.98 85.82 68.13
N ALA A 505 31.40 87.02 68.23
CA ALA A 505 29.95 87.24 68.31
C ALA A 505 29.33 87.66 66.96
N ALA A 506 27.99 87.69 66.88
CA ALA A 506 27.20 87.96 65.68
C ALA A 506 26.49 89.32 65.71
N LYS A 507 25.77 89.64 64.62
CA LYS A 507 24.95 90.85 64.29
C LYS A 507 25.75 91.92 63.50
N LYS A 508 25.16 92.64 62.53
CA LYS A 508 23.76 92.68 61.99
C LYS A 508 23.80 93.14 60.50
N PRO A 509 22.72 93.05 59.71
CA PRO A 509 22.71 93.41 58.29
C PRO A 509 22.40 94.90 58.06
N VAL A 510 22.77 95.39 56.87
CA VAL A 510 22.32 96.65 56.25
C VAL A 510 22.17 96.37 54.76
N TYR A 511 21.06 96.86 54.17
CA TYR A 511 20.65 96.86 52.75
C TYR A 511 21.47 96.03 51.75
#